data_AF-A0A0M4HI39-F1
#
_entry.id   AF-A0A0M4HI39-F1
#
_cell.length_a   1.000
_cell.length_b   1.000
_cell.length_c   1.000
_cell.angle_alpha   90.00
_cell.angle_beta   90.00
_cell.angle_gamma   90.00
#
_symmetry.space_group_name_H-M   'P 1'
#
loop_
_entity.id
_entity.type
_entity.pdbx_description
1 polymer ?
#
loop_
_entity_poly.entity_id
_entity_poly.type
_entity_poly.pdbx_seq_one_letter_code
_entity_poly.pdbx_strand_id
1 'polypeptide(L)'
;MYSIGLRKEMLKGKADLTLNADNPFSRYVKLENDFDNGRSRSTNTTYVYNRGVRAAFSYRFGKLENKPKRPARSIRNDDQKQGEGGGGQQ
;
A
#
# COMPACT_ATOMS: atom_id res chain seq x y z
N MET A 1 -2.62 26.22 -5.10
CA MET A 1 -3.40 25.00 -4.78
C MET A 1 -3.05 24.63 -3.35
N TYR A 2 -4.03 24.58 -2.46
CA TYR A 2 -3.79 24.34 -1.02
C TYR A 2 -4.45 23.03 -0.63
N SER A 3 -3.73 22.14 0.04
CA SER A 3 -4.28 20.89 0.58
C SER A 3 -4.01 20.80 2.08
N ILE A 4 -4.97 20.23 2.80
CA ILE A 4 -4.85 19.96 4.24
C ILE A 4 -5.06 18.47 4.44
N GLY A 5 -4.10 17.83 5.10
CA GLY A 5 -4.15 16.41 5.42
C GLY A 5 -4.04 16.18 6.92
N LEU A 6 -4.91 15.34 7.47
CA LEU A 6 -4.84 14.82 8.83
C LEU A 6 -4.59 13.32 8.77
N ARG A 7 -3.55 12.86 9.48
CA ARG A 7 -3.29 11.44 9.69
C ARG A 7 -3.38 11.13 11.17
N LYS A 8 -4.07 10.04 11.50
CA LYS A 8 -4.11 9.48 12.85
C LYS A 8 -3.61 8.05 12.84
N GLU A 9 -2.52 7.82 13.55
CA GLU A 9 -2.03 6.48 13.83
C GLU A 9 -2.85 5.86 14.98
N MET A 10 -3.18 4.59 14.82
CA MET A 10 -4.01 3.83 15.75
C MET A 10 -3.40 2.44 15.96
N LEU A 11 -3.89 1.73 16.99
CA LEU A 11 -3.51 0.35 17.28
C LEU A 11 -1.99 0.13 17.44
N LYS A 12 -1.30 1.08 18.11
CA LYS A 12 0.17 1.08 18.28
C LYS A 12 0.90 1.00 16.93
N GLY A 13 0.45 1.79 15.95
CA GLY A 13 1.03 1.82 14.60
C GLY A 13 0.68 0.59 13.75
N LYS A 14 -0.45 -0.06 14.00
CA LYS A 14 -0.97 -1.14 13.13
C LYS A 14 -2.06 -0.65 12.18
N ALA A 15 -2.69 0.48 12.50
CA ALA A 15 -3.70 1.09 11.65
C ALA A 15 -3.39 2.58 11.44
N ASP A 16 -3.72 3.06 10.25
CA ASP A 16 -3.58 4.47 9.86
C ASP A 16 -4.88 4.92 9.22
N LEU A 17 -5.45 6.00 9.75
CA LEU A 17 -6.57 6.70 9.15
C LEU A 17 -6.07 8.04 8.62
N THR A 18 -6.28 8.30 7.34
CA THR A 18 -5.88 9.56 6.69
C THR A 18 -7.10 10.23 6.08
N LEU A 19 -7.28 11.52 6.37
CA LEU A 19 -8.25 12.40 5.74
C LEU A 19 -7.50 13.53 5.05
N ASN A 20 -7.80 13.78 3.78
CA ASN A 20 -7.23 14.89 3.02
C ASN A 20 -8.36 15.71 2.41
N ALA A 21 -8.18 17.02 2.39
CA ALA A 21 -9.03 17.95 1.68
C ALA A 21 -8.17 18.77 0.72
N ASP A 22 -8.50 18.70 -0.56
CA ASP A 22 -7.86 19.45 -1.64
C ASP A 22 -8.69 20.69 -1.95
N ASN A 23 -8.02 21.84 -1.95
CA ASN A 23 -8.60 23.17 -2.15
C ASN A 23 -9.84 23.46 -1.28
N PRO A 24 -9.83 23.19 0.03
CA PRO A 24 -11.02 23.30 0.88
C PRO A 24 -11.62 24.73 0.90
N PHE A 25 -10.79 25.75 0.72
CA PHE A 25 -11.21 27.16 0.77
C PHE A 25 -11.40 27.81 -0.61
N SER A 26 -10.91 27.19 -1.70
CA SER A 26 -10.93 27.83 -3.03
C SER A 26 -12.17 27.44 -3.82
N ARG A 27 -13.04 28.43 -4.14
CA ARG A 27 -14.13 28.43 -5.16
C ARG A 27 -14.03 27.37 -6.27
N TYR A 28 -13.17 27.77 -7.18
CA TYR A 28 -12.86 27.27 -8.50
C TYR A 28 -11.63 28.06 -8.90
N VAL A 29 -10.88 27.57 -9.88
CA VAL A 29 -9.90 28.39 -10.57
C VAL A 29 -10.59 28.97 -11.79
N LYS A 30 -10.65 30.31 -11.89
CA LYS A 30 -11.19 31.00 -13.06
C LYS A 30 -10.06 31.14 -14.09
N LEU A 31 -10.22 30.49 -15.23
CA LEU A 31 -9.38 30.70 -16.41
C LEU A 31 -10.12 31.62 -17.37
N GLU A 32 -9.61 32.82 -17.55
CA GLU A 32 -10.12 33.78 -18.52
C GLU A 32 -9.14 33.81 -19.70
N ASN A 33 -9.65 33.55 -20.90
CA ASN A 33 -8.90 33.69 -22.14
C ASN A 33 -9.58 34.77 -22.98
N ASP A 34 -8.88 35.87 -23.20
CA ASP A 34 -9.29 36.90 -24.13
C ASP A 34 -8.64 36.64 -25.50
N PHE A 35 -9.47 36.56 -26.52
CA PHE A 35 -9.03 36.48 -27.90
C PHE A 35 -9.50 37.73 -28.64
N ASP A 36 -8.54 38.54 -29.09
CA ASP A 36 -8.77 39.75 -29.87
C ASP A 36 -8.00 39.66 -31.19
N ASN A 37 -8.71 39.71 -32.32
CA ASN A 37 -8.11 39.72 -33.65
C ASN A 37 -8.25 41.07 -34.38
N GLY A 38 -8.72 42.12 -33.69
CA GLY A 38 -8.98 43.45 -34.26
C GLY A 38 -10.31 43.59 -35.03
N ARG A 39 -11.03 42.49 -35.31
CA ARG A 39 -12.38 42.48 -35.92
C ARG A 39 -13.44 41.88 -35.01
N SER A 40 -13.04 41.00 -34.11
CA SER A 40 -13.92 40.38 -33.12
C SER A 40 -13.17 40.18 -31.82
N ARG A 41 -13.84 40.45 -30.70
CA ARG A 41 -13.36 40.14 -29.36
C ARG A 41 -14.21 39.02 -28.77
N SER A 42 -13.54 37.95 -28.36
CA SER A 42 -14.16 36.80 -27.71
C SER A 42 -13.49 36.57 -26.37
N THR A 43 -14.28 36.58 -25.30
CA THR A 43 -13.81 36.23 -23.95
C THR A 43 -14.37 34.87 -23.59
N ASN A 44 -13.49 33.91 -23.35
CA ASN A 44 -13.87 32.59 -22.87
C ASN A 44 -13.52 32.46 -21.38
N THR A 45 -14.52 32.19 -20.55
CA THR A 45 -14.32 31.95 -19.12
C THR A 45 -14.57 30.49 -18.80
N THR A 46 -13.53 29.78 -18.36
CA THR A 46 -13.60 28.39 -17.89
C THR A 46 -13.46 28.34 -16.37
N TYR A 47 -14.37 27.62 -15.71
CA TYR A 47 -14.33 27.39 -14.28
C TYR A 47 -13.83 25.97 -14.00
N VAL A 48 -12.65 25.85 -13.39
CA VAL A 48 -12.08 24.55 -13.02
C VAL A 48 -12.39 24.26 -11.56
N TYR A 49 -13.15 23.18 -11.32
CA TYR A 49 -13.53 22.72 -9.99
C TYR A 49 -12.54 21.63 -9.53
N ASN A 50 -11.60 22.00 -8.68
CA ASN A 50 -10.52 21.13 -8.19
C ASN A 50 -10.63 20.88 -6.67
N ARG A 51 -11.86 20.80 -6.16
CA ARG A 51 -12.14 20.51 -4.75
C ARG A 51 -12.34 19.01 -4.57
N GLY A 52 -11.73 18.44 -3.55
CA GLY A 52 -11.88 17.02 -3.25
C GLY A 52 -11.67 16.74 -1.78
N VAL A 53 -12.33 15.69 -1.29
CA VAL A 53 -12.04 15.10 0.02
C VAL A 53 -11.69 13.64 -0.22
N ARG A 54 -10.61 13.17 0.41
CA ARG A 54 -10.13 11.79 0.30
C ARG A 54 -9.94 11.21 1.68
N ALA A 55 -10.62 10.08 1.94
CA ALA A 55 -10.40 9.26 3.11
C ALA A 55 -9.66 7.97 2.72
N ALA A 56 -8.68 7.58 3.53
CA ALA A 56 -7.95 6.32 3.35
C ALA A 56 -7.77 5.64 4.70
N PHE A 57 -8.03 4.34 4.73
CA PHE A 57 -7.80 3.49 5.89
C PHE A 57 -6.79 2.39 5.51
N SER A 58 -5.79 2.18 6.34
CA SER A 58 -4.77 1.15 6.16
C SER A 58 -4.63 0.35 7.43
N TYR A 59 -4.66 -0.99 7.33
CA TYR A 59 -4.50 -1.90 8.45
C TYR A 59 -3.45 -2.95 8.12
N ARG A 60 -2.43 -3.04 8.98
CA ARG A 60 -1.30 -3.97 8.84
C ARG A 60 -1.56 -5.17 9.74
N PHE A 61 -1.77 -6.34 9.13
CA PHE A 61 -1.98 -7.61 9.82
C PHE A 61 -0.87 -8.62 9.49
N GLY A 62 -0.49 -9.42 10.49
CA GLY A 62 0.44 -10.53 10.35
C GLY A 62 1.91 -10.13 10.23
N LYS A 63 2.79 -10.94 10.82
CA LYS A 63 4.16 -11.09 10.33
C LYS A 63 4.14 -12.33 9.46
N LEU A 64 4.60 -12.24 8.21
CA LEU A 64 4.92 -13.43 7.42
C LEU A 64 6.12 -14.09 8.10
N GLU A 65 5.86 -14.97 9.07
CA GLU A 65 6.88 -15.89 9.54
C GLU A 65 7.09 -16.92 8.44
N ASN A 66 8.00 -16.60 7.52
CA ASN A 66 8.59 -17.56 6.60
C ASN A 66 9.54 -18.49 7.39
N LYS A 67 9.00 -19.18 8.41
CA LYS A 67 9.73 -20.25 9.09
C LYS A 67 9.76 -21.42 8.12
N PRO A 68 10.93 -21.94 7.72
CA PRO A 68 10.98 -23.18 6.98
C PRO A 68 10.21 -24.22 7.79
N LYS A 69 9.14 -24.75 7.20
CA LYS A 69 8.30 -25.78 7.81
C LYS A 69 9.27 -26.92 8.16
N ARG A 70 9.54 -27.13 9.46
CA ARG A 70 10.37 -28.26 9.90
C ARG A 70 9.79 -29.51 9.23
N PRO A 71 10.58 -30.28 8.46
CA PRO A 71 10.04 -31.45 7.79
C PRO A 71 9.41 -32.35 8.86
N ALA A 72 8.11 -32.63 8.71
CA ALA A 72 7.30 -33.35 9.69
C ALA A 72 7.69 -34.84 9.84
N ARG A 73 8.78 -35.26 9.19
CA ARG A 73 9.30 -36.62 9.22
C ARG A 73 10.81 -36.54 9.41
N SER A 74 11.27 -36.78 10.63
CA SER A 74 12.63 -37.29 10.81
C SER A 74 12.66 -38.67 10.17
N ILE A 75 13.50 -38.86 9.15
CA ILE A 75 13.81 -40.21 8.65
C ILE A 75 14.51 -40.92 9.80
N ARG A 76 13.81 -41.87 10.43
CA ARG A 76 14.37 -42.77 11.45
C ARG A 76 14.54 -44.13 10.78
N ASN A 77 15.76 -44.45 10.36
CA ASN A 77 16.11 -45.79 9.92
C ASN A 77 16.25 -46.67 11.17
N ASP A 78 15.26 -47.54 11.38
CA ASP A 78 15.21 -48.54 12.44
C ASP A 78 15.62 -49.94 11.90
N ASP A 79 16.04 -50.02 10.63
CA ASP A 79 16.28 -51.24 9.87
C ASP A 79 17.77 -51.57 9.66
N GLN A 80 18.64 -51.11 10.56
CA GLN A 80 20.02 -51.61 10.57
C GLN A 80 19.97 -53.11 10.85
N LYS A 81 20.09 -53.92 9.78
CA LYS A 81 20.16 -55.38 9.81
C LYS A 81 21.15 -55.83 10.88
N GLN A 82 20.63 -56.20 12.05
CA GLN A 82 21.34 -57.03 13.01
C GLN A 82 21.18 -58.47 12.52
N GLY A 83 22.26 -59.01 11.96
CA GLY A 83 22.40 -60.43 11.76
C GLY A 83 22.88 -60.80 10.37
N GLU A 84 24.19 -60.98 10.25
CA GLU A 84 24.75 -62.18 9.65
C GLU A 84 26.04 -62.49 10.40
N GLY A 85 26.05 -63.66 11.05
CA GLY A 85 27.12 -64.08 11.94
C GLY A 85 28.30 -64.68 11.20
N GLY A 86 29.43 -64.69 11.90
CA GLY A 86 30.41 -65.76 11.82
C GLY A 86 31.54 -65.60 10.81
N GLY A 87 32.76 -65.47 11.34
CA GLY A 87 33.90 -66.19 10.77
C GLY A 87 35.13 -65.34 10.45
N GLY A 88 36.19 -65.56 11.23
CA GLY A 88 37.54 -65.70 10.66
C GLY A 88 38.48 -64.50 10.75
N GLN A 89 39.33 -64.53 11.79
CA GLN A 89 40.80 -64.45 11.71
C GLN A 89 41.43 -63.66 10.54
N GLN A 90 42.01 -62.50 10.86
CA GLN A 90 43.46 -62.16 10.80
C GLN A 90 43.66 -60.64 10.89
#